data_AF-K2FSX9-F1
#
_entry.id   AF-K2FSX9-F1
#
_cell.length_a   1.000
_cell.length_b   1.000
_cell.length_c   1.000
_cell.angle_alpha   90.00
_cell.angle_beta   90.00
_cell.angle_gamma   90.00
#
_symmetry.space_group_name_H-M   'P 1'
#
loop_
_entity.id
_entity.type
_entity.pdbx_description
1 polymer ?
#
loop_
_entity_poly.entity_id
_entity_poly.type
_entity_poly.pdbx_seq_one_letter_code
_entity_poly.pdbx_strand_id
1 'polypeptide(L)'
;MNKNKSLFSLLPLAVFLLLYLGIGAFFTIKGSDYAFYKFPASSCILIAFAVALIQGFKQIKEQLKYFLDGIRDEYVIIMLLIFLLAGAFSEIMKGMGGVESTVNLGLTFIPARMILPGLFLISCFISMAMGTSMGTLAAVVPIAAGFAQSANLPMALTMGTVLGGAMFGDNLSMVSDTTIAATSTQKCSMRSKFKMNIKIVLPAFFIVLIVLGFMAHPQIELKKYAFSFYKILPYFAVFILALLGVNVIIILMSGIFLAGIIGFSAKIITFLQFGEIIQRGFMSMTEVMFLTFFISGLAAIAERG
;
A
#
# COMPACT_ATOMS: atom_id res chain seq x y z
N MET A 1 -24.39 -28.46 -0.76
CA MET A 1 -24.14 -27.13 -1.34
C MET A 1 -25.43 -26.65 -1.99
N ASN A 2 -26.20 -25.80 -1.31
CA ASN A 2 -27.47 -25.30 -1.83
C ASN A 2 -27.21 -24.28 -2.94
N LYS A 3 -27.78 -24.51 -4.12
CA LYS A 3 -27.38 -23.91 -5.40
C LYS A 3 -28.11 -22.60 -5.76
N ASN A 4 -28.83 -22.00 -4.83
CA ASN A 4 -29.50 -20.70 -5.02
C ASN A 4 -29.05 -19.71 -3.93
N LYS A 5 -27.79 -19.28 -3.97
CA LYS A 5 -27.43 -18.02 -3.32
C LYS A 5 -28.15 -16.91 -4.10
N SER A 6 -29.20 -16.34 -3.50
CA SER A 6 -29.93 -15.24 -4.09
C SER A 6 -28.98 -14.08 -4.31
N LEU A 7 -28.95 -13.47 -5.51
CA LEU A 7 -28.25 -12.21 -5.81
C LEU A 7 -28.53 -11.13 -4.75
N PHE A 8 -29.67 -11.23 -4.07
CA PHE A 8 -30.06 -10.36 -2.96
C PHE A 8 -29.07 -10.38 -1.77
N SER A 9 -28.38 -11.49 -1.52
CA SER A 9 -27.35 -11.60 -0.47
C SER A 9 -26.13 -10.70 -0.70
N LEU A 10 -25.88 -10.30 -1.94
CA LEU A 10 -24.77 -9.41 -2.32
C LEU A 10 -25.15 -7.93 -2.29
N LEU A 11 -26.41 -7.59 -2.01
CA LEU A 11 -26.89 -6.21 -1.97
C LEU A 11 -26.05 -5.31 -1.05
N PRO A 12 -25.63 -5.72 0.16
CA PRO A 12 -24.79 -4.87 1.02
C PRO A 12 -23.49 -4.45 0.33
N LEU A 13 -22.79 -5.40 -0.29
CA LEU A 13 -21.54 -5.15 -1.03
C LEU A 13 -21.79 -4.29 -2.27
N ALA A 14 -22.89 -4.51 -2.97
CA ALA A 14 -23.29 -3.67 -4.10
C ALA A 14 -23.57 -2.23 -3.67
N VAL A 15 -24.28 -2.02 -2.56
CA VAL A 15 -24.54 -0.69 -1.98
C VAL A 15 -23.24 0.01 -1.63
N PHE A 16 -22.29 -0.68 -0.98
CA PHE A 16 -20.97 -0.13 -0.71
C PHE A 16 -20.28 0.36 -1.98
N LEU A 17 -20.20 -0.49 -3.02
CA LEU A 17 -19.54 -0.16 -4.29
C LEU A 17 -20.23 1.01 -5.00
N LEU A 18 -21.56 0.99 -5.08
CA LEU A 18 -22.35 2.04 -5.73
C LEU A 18 -22.22 3.37 -5.01
N LEU A 19 -22.22 3.39 -3.67
CA LEU A 19 -22.01 4.62 -2.91
C LEU A 19 -20.59 5.14 -3.08
N TYR A 20 -19.57 4.29 -2.87
CA TYR A 20 -18.17 4.72 -2.94
C TYR A 20 -17.79 5.20 -4.35
N LEU A 21 -18.08 4.40 -5.38
CA LEU A 21 -17.77 4.76 -6.77
C LEU A 21 -18.69 5.86 -7.29
N GLY A 22 -19.98 5.83 -6.95
CA GLY A 22 -20.96 6.81 -7.41
C GLY A 22 -20.69 8.20 -6.86
N ILE A 23 -20.41 8.31 -5.55
CA ILE A 23 -20.07 9.60 -4.92
C ILE A 23 -18.72 10.10 -5.45
N GLY A 24 -17.72 9.22 -5.53
CA GLY A 24 -16.41 9.57 -6.10
C GLY A 24 -16.50 10.08 -7.54
N ALA A 25 -17.22 9.38 -8.40
CA ALA A 25 -17.45 9.78 -9.80
C ALA A 25 -18.22 11.10 -9.89
N PHE A 26 -19.28 11.27 -9.11
CA PHE A 26 -20.08 12.49 -9.10
C PHE A 26 -19.24 13.73 -8.74
N PHE A 27 -18.43 13.64 -7.69
CA PHE A 27 -17.56 14.75 -7.28
C PHE A 27 -16.38 14.96 -8.24
N THR A 28 -15.89 13.90 -8.89
CA THR A 28 -14.86 14.01 -9.94
C THR A 28 -15.39 14.78 -11.14
N ILE A 29 -16.62 14.48 -11.60
CA ILE A 29 -17.27 15.19 -12.72
C ILE A 29 -17.50 16.67 -12.38
N LYS A 30 -17.74 16.99 -11.10
CA LYS A 30 -17.85 18.37 -10.61
C LYS A 30 -16.50 19.09 -10.44
N GLY A 31 -15.38 18.44 -10.74
CA GLY A 31 -14.04 19.02 -10.60
C GLY A 31 -13.59 19.19 -9.15
N SER A 32 -14.14 18.40 -8.21
CA SER A 32 -13.70 18.46 -6.82
C SER A 32 -12.35 17.77 -6.64
N ASP A 33 -11.42 18.45 -5.99
CA ASP A 33 -10.20 17.82 -5.48
C ASP A 33 -10.55 16.73 -4.46
N TYR A 34 -9.76 15.65 -4.48
CA TYR A 34 -9.90 14.49 -3.58
C TYR A 34 -11.34 13.95 -3.53
N ALA A 35 -12.02 13.87 -4.68
CA ALA A 35 -13.43 13.49 -4.80
C ALA A 35 -13.81 12.22 -4.02
N PHE A 36 -12.98 11.18 -4.06
CA PHE A 36 -13.21 9.90 -3.35
C PHE A 36 -13.09 10.00 -1.82
N TYR A 37 -12.49 11.08 -1.30
CA TYR A 37 -12.37 11.33 0.14
C TYR A 37 -13.48 12.25 0.68
N LYS A 38 -14.34 12.81 -0.18
CA LYS A 38 -15.47 13.65 0.25
C LYS A 38 -16.50 12.88 1.06
N PHE A 39 -16.64 11.59 0.78
CA PHE A 39 -17.41 10.66 1.58
C PHE A 39 -16.57 9.41 1.84
N PRO A 40 -16.00 9.27 3.05
CA PRO A 40 -15.04 8.21 3.35
C PRO A 40 -15.59 6.81 3.08
N ALA A 41 -14.71 5.90 2.63
CA ALA A 41 -15.10 4.52 2.35
C ALA A 41 -15.64 3.80 3.61
N SER A 42 -15.12 4.16 4.79
CA SER A 42 -15.61 3.67 6.09
C SER A 42 -17.08 4.07 6.35
N SER A 43 -17.52 5.24 5.89
CA SER A 43 -18.92 5.66 5.97
C SER A 43 -19.79 4.86 5.00
N CYS A 44 -19.31 4.60 3.77
CA CYS A 44 -20.01 3.75 2.80
C CYS A 44 -20.22 2.33 3.34
N ILE A 45 -19.19 1.73 3.93
CA ILE A 45 -19.26 0.34 4.39
C ILE A 45 -20.17 0.21 5.63
N LEU A 46 -20.28 1.26 6.45
CA LEU A 46 -21.24 1.30 7.56
C LEU A 46 -22.69 1.27 7.05
N ILE A 47 -22.98 1.99 5.97
CA ILE A 47 -24.31 1.97 5.32
C ILE A 47 -24.59 0.57 4.75
N ALA A 48 -23.60 -0.05 4.10
CA ALA A 48 -23.73 -1.43 3.63
C ALA A 48 -24.02 -2.41 4.78
N PHE A 49 -23.34 -2.26 5.92
CA PHE A 49 -23.62 -3.05 7.11
C PHE A 49 -25.05 -2.86 7.63
N ALA A 50 -25.55 -1.62 7.67
CA ALA A 50 -26.95 -1.37 8.01
C ALA A 50 -27.92 -2.07 7.04
N VAL A 51 -27.65 -2.03 5.73
CA VAL A 51 -28.46 -2.75 4.73
C VAL A 51 -28.46 -4.25 4.99
N ALA A 52 -27.32 -4.86 5.32
CA ALA A 52 -27.24 -6.28 5.66
C ALA A 52 -28.14 -6.64 6.86
N LEU A 53 -28.09 -5.83 7.92
CA LEU A 53 -28.94 -6.03 9.11
C LEU A 53 -30.43 -5.85 8.81
N ILE A 54 -30.80 -4.93 7.92
CA ILE A 54 -32.19 -4.74 7.48
C ILE A 54 -32.68 -5.94 6.66
N GLN A 55 -31.85 -6.47 5.75
CA GLN A 55 -32.21 -7.66 4.96
C GLN A 55 -32.45 -8.89 5.85
N GLY A 56 -31.58 -9.08 6.85
CA GLY A 56 -31.67 -10.18 7.81
C GLY A 56 -32.40 -9.84 9.10
N PHE A 57 -33.26 -8.80 9.12
CA PHE A 57 -33.83 -8.24 10.35
C PHE A 57 -34.54 -9.28 11.24
N LYS A 58 -35.23 -10.25 10.62
CA LYS A 58 -35.93 -11.32 11.34
C LYS A 58 -34.99 -12.24 12.14
N GLN A 59 -33.71 -12.28 11.78
CA GLN A 59 -32.68 -13.13 12.37
C GLN A 59 -31.41 -12.33 12.71
N ILE A 60 -31.55 -11.10 13.24
CA ILE A 60 -30.40 -10.22 13.57
C ILE A 60 -29.32 -10.94 14.41
N LYS A 61 -29.71 -11.74 15.40
CA LYS A 61 -28.73 -12.46 16.24
C LYS A 61 -27.87 -13.41 15.42
N GLU A 62 -28.47 -14.08 14.44
CA GLU A 62 -27.79 -15.01 13.54
C GLU A 62 -26.92 -14.26 12.53
N GLN A 63 -27.43 -13.16 11.97
CA GLN A 63 -26.69 -12.25 11.09
C GLN A 63 -25.42 -11.70 11.76
N LEU A 64 -25.55 -11.22 13.00
CA LEU A 64 -24.41 -10.74 13.79
C LEU A 64 -23.42 -11.86 14.09
N LYS A 65 -23.91 -13.09 14.35
CA LYS A 65 -23.03 -14.24 14.51
C LYS A 65 -22.24 -14.53 13.23
N TYR A 66 -22.89 -14.56 12.08
CA TYR A 66 -22.21 -14.76 10.79
C TYR A 66 -21.20 -13.65 10.48
N PHE A 67 -21.56 -12.40 10.77
CA PHE A 67 -20.64 -11.28 10.66
C PHE A 67 -19.39 -11.45 11.52
N LEU A 68 -19.56 -11.80 12.80
CA LEU A 68 -18.46 -12.04 13.73
C LEU A 68 -17.62 -13.26 13.31
N ASP A 69 -18.24 -14.32 12.79
CA ASP A 69 -17.52 -15.48 12.28
C ASP A 69 -16.62 -15.11 11.10
N GLY A 70 -17.08 -14.22 10.20
CA GLY A 70 -16.28 -13.71 9.09
C GLY A 70 -15.08 -12.87 9.54
N ILE A 71 -15.26 -12.07 10.58
CA ILE A 71 -14.17 -11.26 11.17
C ILE A 71 -13.13 -12.12 11.88
N ARG A 72 -13.58 -13.17 12.58
CA ARG A 72 -12.74 -14.08 13.37
C ARG A 72 -11.97 -15.08 12.53
N ASP A 73 -12.15 -15.05 11.20
CA ASP A 73 -11.34 -15.84 10.29
C ASP A 73 -9.85 -15.57 10.52
N GLU A 74 -9.07 -16.64 10.66
CA GLU A 74 -7.65 -16.58 11.02
C GLU A 74 -6.86 -15.73 10.03
N TYR A 75 -7.16 -15.83 8.73
CA TYR A 75 -6.46 -15.09 7.70
C TYR A 75 -6.78 -13.60 7.76
N VAL A 76 -8.01 -13.23 8.10
CA VAL A 76 -8.42 -11.84 8.29
C VAL A 76 -7.68 -11.22 9.47
N ILE A 77 -7.60 -11.92 10.60
CA ILE A 77 -6.89 -11.44 11.80
C ILE A 77 -5.38 -11.28 11.53
N ILE A 78 -4.75 -12.27 10.88
CA ILE A 78 -3.33 -12.18 10.49
C ILE A 78 -3.10 -10.99 9.56
N MET A 79 -4.00 -10.77 8.60
CA MET A 79 -3.91 -9.66 7.66
C MET A 79 -3.99 -8.29 8.35
N LEU A 80 -4.93 -8.11 9.29
CA LEU A 80 -5.04 -6.88 10.09
C LEU A 80 -3.78 -6.60 10.90
N LEU A 81 -3.16 -7.63 11.49
CA LEU A 81 -1.89 -7.48 12.20
C LEU A 81 -0.75 -7.06 11.27
N ILE A 82 -0.69 -7.64 10.06
CA ILE A 82 0.31 -7.27 9.07
C ILE A 82 0.15 -5.81 8.64
N PHE A 83 -1.08 -5.32 8.44
CA PHE A 83 -1.31 -3.92 8.05
C PHE A 83 -0.70 -2.96 9.09
N LEU A 84 -0.97 -3.20 10.37
CA LEU A 84 -0.39 -2.40 11.46
C LEU A 84 1.14 -2.38 11.40
N LEU A 85 1.77 -3.55 11.26
CA LEU A 85 3.22 -3.66 11.17
C LEU A 85 3.79 -2.99 9.91
N ALA A 86 3.12 -3.11 8.76
CA ALA A 86 3.53 -2.47 7.52
C ALA A 86 3.45 -0.93 7.64
N GLY A 87 2.38 -0.42 8.24
CA GLY A 87 2.22 1.01 8.55
C GLY A 87 3.31 1.53 9.49
N ALA A 88 3.60 0.81 10.58
CA ALA A 88 4.69 1.17 11.50
C ALA A 88 6.06 1.15 10.81
N PHE A 89 6.37 0.12 10.04
CA PHE A 89 7.62 0.05 9.27
C PHE A 89 7.74 1.21 8.29
N SER A 90 6.68 1.51 7.54
CA SER A 90 6.61 2.63 6.60
C SER A 90 6.94 3.96 7.28
N GLU A 91 6.29 4.26 8.41
CA GLU A 91 6.50 5.52 9.13
C GLU A 91 7.88 5.61 9.80
N ILE A 92 8.42 4.51 10.34
CA ILE A 92 9.79 4.49 10.88
C ILE A 92 10.81 4.77 9.78
N MET A 93 10.66 4.16 8.61
CA MET A 93 11.56 4.39 7.48
C MET A 93 11.53 5.83 6.98
N LYS A 94 10.36 6.48 6.99
CA LYS A 94 10.24 7.92 6.74
C LYS A 94 10.94 8.73 7.83
N GLY A 95 10.62 8.46 9.10
CA GLY A 95 11.15 9.21 10.26
C GLY A 95 12.67 9.13 10.41
N MET A 96 13.29 8.01 10.03
CA MET A 96 14.75 7.85 10.11
C MET A 96 15.50 8.38 8.88
N GLY A 97 14.78 8.85 7.84
CA GLY A 97 15.36 9.32 6.58
C GLY A 97 15.82 8.20 5.63
N GLY A 98 15.24 7.00 5.77
CA GLY A 98 15.52 5.87 4.88
C GLY A 98 14.98 6.09 3.47
N VAL A 99 13.78 6.67 3.35
CA VAL A 99 13.20 7.08 2.05
C VAL A 99 14.10 8.08 1.35
N GLU A 100 14.44 9.18 2.02
CA GLU A 100 15.28 10.24 1.46
C GLU A 100 16.64 9.69 1.02
N SER A 101 17.29 8.87 1.86
CA SER A 101 18.58 8.27 1.51
C SER A 101 18.48 7.33 0.31
N THR A 102 17.38 6.59 0.17
CA THR A 102 17.17 5.68 -0.97
C THR A 102 16.97 6.48 -2.26
N VAL A 103 16.18 7.54 -2.21
CA VAL A 103 15.96 8.43 -3.36
C VAL A 103 17.25 9.14 -3.75
N ASN A 104 17.96 9.74 -2.78
CA ASN A 104 19.22 10.46 -3.01
C ASN A 104 20.34 9.53 -3.51
N LEU A 105 20.41 8.29 -2.99
CA LEU A 105 21.34 7.28 -3.50
C LEU A 105 21.08 7.02 -4.98
N GLY A 106 19.83 6.69 -5.35
CA GLY A 106 19.49 6.39 -6.74
C GLY A 106 19.79 7.57 -7.66
N LEU A 107 19.38 8.78 -7.28
CA LEU A 107 19.57 9.98 -8.10
C LEU A 107 21.02 10.43 -8.21
N THR A 108 21.91 10.01 -7.29
CA THR A 108 23.35 10.28 -7.39
C THR A 108 24.03 9.43 -8.46
N PHE A 109 23.55 8.21 -8.71
CA PHE A 109 24.15 7.28 -9.68
C PHE A 109 23.43 7.27 -11.03
N ILE A 110 22.18 7.73 -11.08
CA ILE A 110 21.37 7.77 -12.30
C ILE A 110 21.78 9.00 -13.14
N PRO A 111 22.19 8.82 -14.42
CA PRO A 111 22.42 9.94 -15.31
C PRO A 111 21.17 10.82 -15.44
N ALA A 112 21.34 12.14 -15.61
CA ALA A 112 20.21 13.08 -15.72
C ALA A 112 19.18 12.62 -16.75
N ARG A 113 19.63 12.20 -17.94
CA ARG A 113 18.76 11.69 -19.03
C ARG A 113 17.93 10.46 -18.65
N MET A 114 18.26 9.76 -17.57
CA MET A 114 17.53 8.59 -17.09
C MET A 114 16.78 8.87 -15.78
N ILE A 115 16.54 10.13 -15.44
CA ILE A 115 15.92 10.49 -14.16
C ILE A 115 14.48 9.97 -14.00
N LEU A 116 13.66 9.99 -15.06
CA LEU A 116 12.30 9.44 -15.00
C LEU A 116 12.31 7.91 -14.82
N PRO A 117 13.04 7.12 -15.64
CA PRO A 117 13.27 5.71 -15.35
C PRO A 117 13.82 5.47 -13.94
N GLY A 118 14.73 6.32 -13.48
CA GLY A 118 15.33 6.23 -12.15
C GLY A 118 14.33 6.41 -11.03
N LEU A 119 13.53 7.48 -11.06
CA LEU A 119 12.45 7.73 -10.10
C LEU A 119 11.42 6.60 -10.11
N PHE A 120 11.10 6.04 -11.28
CA PHE A 120 10.24 4.87 -11.39
C PHE A 120 10.85 3.67 -10.65
N LEU A 121 12.10 3.31 -10.93
CA LEU A 121 12.80 2.18 -10.29
C LEU A 121 12.94 2.35 -8.77
N ILE A 122 13.28 3.55 -8.31
CA ILE A 122 13.37 3.89 -6.88
C ILE A 122 11.99 3.71 -6.23
N SER A 123 10.93 4.21 -6.86
CA SER A 123 9.55 4.06 -6.36
C SER A 123 9.12 2.60 -6.34
N CYS A 124 9.47 1.81 -7.36
CA CYS A 124 9.26 0.36 -7.39
C CYS A 124 9.94 -0.32 -6.21
N PHE A 125 11.21 -0.01 -5.96
CA PHE A 125 11.98 -0.62 -4.87
C PHE A 125 11.41 -0.27 -3.50
N ILE A 126 11.16 1.02 -3.24
CA ILE A 126 10.60 1.50 -1.98
C ILE A 126 9.23 0.88 -1.74
N SER A 127 8.34 0.88 -2.74
CA SER A 127 6.99 0.30 -2.62
C SER A 127 7.01 -1.22 -2.45
N MET A 128 7.92 -1.90 -3.14
CA MET A 128 8.10 -3.35 -2.96
C MET A 128 8.58 -3.70 -1.55
N ALA A 129 9.48 -2.89 -0.98
CA ALA A 129 9.99 -3.10 0.37
C ALA A 129 9.00 -2.68 1.47
N MET A 130 8.28 -1.57 1.28
CA MET A 130 7.28 -1.07 2.24
C MET A 130 5.95 -1.82 2.17
N GLY A 131 5.61 -2.41 1.02
CA GLY A 131 4.32 -3.07 0.79
C GLY A 131 3.14 -2.12 0.68
N THR A 132 3.36 -0.84 0.40
CA THR A 132 2.27 0.14 0.30
C THR A 132 2.54 1.18 -0.77
N SER A 133 1.63 1.29 -1.74
CA SER A 133 1.67 2.30 -2.78
C SER A 133 1.41 3.71 -2.24
N MET A 134 0.37 3.89 -1.41
CA MET A 134 0.06 5.20 -0.81
C MET A 134 1.15 5.68 0.16
N GLY A 135 1.72 4.77 0.95
CA GLY A 135 2.86 5.10 1.82
C GLY A 135 4.08 5.53 1.01
N THR A 136 4.34 4.87 -0.12
CA THR A 136 5.42 5.24 -1.06
C THR A 136 5.16 6.59 -1.72
N LEU A 137 3.93 6.83 -2.21
CA LEU A 137 3.55 8.11 -2.80
C LEU A 137 3.75 9.26 -1.81
N ALA A 138 3.23 9.12 -0.58
CA ALA A 138 3.39 10.13 0.47
C ALA A 138 4.87 10.42 0.79
N ALA A 139 5.75 9.45 0.61
CA ALA A 139 7.17 9.58 0.90
C ALA A 139 7.99 10.15 -0.28
N VAL A 140 7.73 9.66 -1.50
CA VAL A 140 8.55 9.91 -2.69
C VAL A 140 8.05 11.13 -3.46
N VAL A 141 6.74 11.41 -3.49
CA VAL A 141 6.16 12.54 -4.24
C VAL A 141 6.75 13.89 -3.82
N PRO A 142 6.89 14.25 -2.53
CA PRO A 142 7.47 15.54 -2.16
C PRO A 142 8.90 15.71 -2.68
N ILE A 143 9.70 14.65 -2.62
CA ILE A 143 11.08 14.64 -3.12
C ILE A 143 11.07 14.79 -4.64
N ALA A 144 10.32 13.92 -5.34
CA ALA A 144 10.23 13.93 -6.79
C ALA A 144 9.67 15.24 -7.36
N ALA A 145 8.74 15.90 -6.67
CA ALA A 145 8.22 17.22 -7.05
C ALA A 145 9.29 18.30 -6.94
N GLY A 146 10.07 18.32 -5.87
CA GLY A 146 11.22 19.22 -5.73
C GLY A 146 12.27 19.00 -6.83
N PHE A 147 12.49 17.74 -7.22
CA PHE A 147 13.32 17.39 -8.37
C PHE A 147 12.74 17.87 -9.69
N ALA A 148 11.44 17.66 -9.92
CA ALA A 148 10.77 18.08 -11.15
C ALA A 148 10.91 19.59 -11.37
N GLN A 149 10.71 20.38 -10.31
CA GLN A 149 10.90 21.83 -10.34
C GLN A 149 12.38 22.19 -10.60
N SER A 150 13.30 21.57 -9.87
CA SER A 150 14.72 21.88 -9.96
C SER A 150 15.36 21.47 -11.30
N ALA A 151 14.82 20.45 -11.98
CA ALA A 151 15.34 19.93 -13.26
C ALA A 151 14.48 20.32 -14.48
N ASN A 152 13.47 21.19 -14.27
CA ASN A 152 12.50 21.63 -15.27
C ASN A 152 11.80 20.46 -16.00
N LEU A 153 11.43 19.42 -15.26
CA LEU A 153 10.69 18.27 -15.79
C LEU A 153 9.17 18.54 -15.73
N PRO A 154 8.38 18.01 -16.69
CA PRO A 154 6.93 18.11 -16.61
C PRO A 154 6.42 17.48 -15.31
N MET A 155 5.74 18.28 -14.48
CA MET A 155 5.27 17.84 -13.16
C MET A 155 4.34 16.63 -13.27
N ALA A 156 3.34 16.70 -14.15
CA ALA A 156 2.38 15.61 -14.35
C ALA A 156 3.06 14.29 -14.76
N LEU A 157 4.06 14.34 -15.64
CA LEU A 157 4.83 13.17 -16.06
C LEU A 157 5.64 12.59 -14.90
N THR A 158 6.28 13.45 -14.11
CA THR A 158 7.07 13.02 -12.95
C THR A 158 6.17 12.39 -11.88
N MET A 159 5.01 12.96 -11.61
CA MET A 159 4.04 12.39 -10.66
C MET A 159 3.49 11.06 -11.17
N GLY A 160 3.15 10.97 -12.46
CA GLY A 160 2.72 9.72 -13.10
C GLY A 160 3.82 8.64 -13.05
N THR A 161 5.08 9.04 -13.18
CA THR A 161 6.25 8.14 -13.06
C THR A 161 6.36 7.54 -11.67
N VAL A 162 6.28 8.37 -10.62
CA VAL A 162 6.33 7.91 -9.23
C VAL A 162 5.11 7.06 -8.88
N LEU A 163 3.91 7.48 -9.34
CA LEU A 163 2.68 6.71 -9.18
C LEU A 163 2.78 5.32 -9.82
N GLY A 164 3.24 5.25 -11.08
CA GLY A 164 3.43 3.99 -11.78
C GLY A 164 4.40 3.07 -11.04
N GLY A 165 5.52 3.61 -10.55
CA GLY A 165 6.50 2.82 -9.81
C GLY A 165 5.98 2.35 -8.46
N ALA A 166 5.27 3.22 -7.74
CA ALA A 166 4.63 2.87 -6.47
C ALA A 166 3.59 1.76 -6.65
N MET A 167 2.73 1.83 -7.67
CA MET A 167 1.74 0.80 -7.98
C MET A 167 2.38 -0.52 -8.42
N PHE A 168 3.44 -0.45 -9.24
CA PHE A 168 4.19 -1.62 -9.67
C PHE A 168 4.83 -2.36 -8.48
N GLY A 169 5.52 -1.63 -7.61
CA GLY A 169 6.18 -2.21 -6.45
C GLY A 169 5.20 -2.83 -5.46
N ASP A 170 4.07 -2.16 -5.20
CA ASP A 170 3.02 -2.65 -4.29
C ASP A 170 2.43 -3.99 -4.80
N ASN A 171 2.18 -4.07 -6.11
CA ASN A 171 1.66 -5.29 -6.75
C ASN A 171 2.65 -6.48 -6.68
N LEU A 172 3.96 -6.22 -6.61
CA LEU A 172 4.98 -7.27 -6.47
C LEU A 172 5.39 -7.52 -5.02
N SER A 173 5.04 -6.64 -4.08
CA SER A 173 5.46 -6.79 -2.70
C SER A 173 4.83 -8.03 -2.06
N MET A 174 5.67 -8.86 -1.44
CA MET A 174 5.22 -9.99 -0.63
C MET A 174 4.69 -9.57 0.74
N VAL A 175 4.81 -8.29 1.10
CA VAL A 175 4.31 -7.75 2.37
C VAL A 175 3.14 -6.76 2.15
N SER A 176 2.61 -6.67 0.93
CA SER A 176 1.47 -5.81 0.57
C SER A 176 0.13 -6.39 0.97
N ASP A 177 -0.77 -5.52 1.40
CA ASP A 177 -2.13 -5.82 1.82
C ASP A 177 -2.90 -6.62 0.77
N THR A 178 -2.84 -6.17 -0.49
CA THR A 178 -3.52 -6.83 -1.62
C THR A 178 -2.95 -8.22 -1.90
N THR A 179 -1.65 -8.37 -1.72
CA THR A 179 -0.92 -9.63 -1.95
C THR A 179 -1.24 -10.64 -0.85
N ILE A 180 -1.30 -10.20 0.39
CA ILE A 180 -1.69 -11.01 1.54
C ILE A 180 -3.17 -11.41 1.44
N ALA A 181 -4.05 -10.45 1.14
CA ALA A 181 -5.48 -10.73 0.94
C ALA A 181 -5.70 -11.77 -0.15
N ALA A 182 -5.06 -11.60 -1.31
CA ALA A 182 -5.20 -12.52 -2.44
C ALA A 182 -4.68 -13.93 -2.09
N THR A 183 -3.52 -14.03 -1.46
CA THR A 183 -2.90 -15.35 -1.18
C THR A 183 -3.62 -16.10 -0.07
N SER A 184 -4.04 -15.39 0.98
CA SER A 184 -4.79 -15.96 2.09
C SER A 184 -6.19 -16.43 1.68
N THR A 185 -6.94 -15.59 0.95
CA THR A 185 -8.30 -15.94 0.50
C THR A 185 -8.31 -17.07 -0.53
N GLN A 186 -7.31 -17.08 -1.44
CA GLN A 186 -7.17 -18.13 -2.46
C GLN A 186 -6.37 -19.34 -1.98
N LYS A 187 -5.91 -19.35 -0.72
CA LYS A 187 -5.12 -20.43 -0.11
C LYS A 187 -3.91 -20.82 -0.97
N CYS A 188 -3.25 -19.84 -1.59
CA CYS A 188 -2.10 -20.05 -2.44
C CYS A 188 -0.83 -19.49 -1.81
N SER A 189 0.34 -20.03 -2.16
CA SER A 189 1.58 -19.55 -1.56
C SER A 189 1.97 -18.17 -2.08
N MET A 190 2.52 -17.33 -1.19
CA MET A 190 3.05 -16.00 -1.54
C MET A 190 4.06 -16.06 -2.70
N ARG A 191 4.92 -17.08 -2.67
CA ARG A 191 5.94 -17.33 -3.70
C ARG A 191 5.32 -17.66 -5.05
N SER A 192 4.24 -18.44 -5.08
CA SER A 192 3.53 -18.78 -6.33
C SER A 192 2.91 -17.53 -6.96
N LYS A 193 2.23 -16.71 -6.15
CA LYS A 193 1.65 -15.42 -6.60
C LYS A 193 2.75 -14.51 -7.15
N PHE A 194 3.85 -14.33 -6.42
CA PHE A 194 4.96 -13.48 -6.86
C PHE A 194 5.54 -13.93 -8.22
N LYS A 195 5.80 -15.23 -8.39
CA LYS A 195 6.30 -15.79 -9.65
C LYS A 195 5.35 -15.55 -10.82
N MET A 196 4.04 -15.67 -10.60
CA MET A 196 3.04 -15.42 -11.62
C MET A 196 2.94 -13.94 -11.96
N ASN A 197 2.87 -13.07 -10.96
CA ASN A 197 2.79 -11.63 -11.17
C ASN A 197 4.00 -11.10 -11.94
N ILE A 198 5.24 -11.50 -11.60
CA ILE A 198 6.43 -11.10 -12.35
C ILE A 198 6.30 -11.42 -13.83
N LYS A 199 5.81 -12.61 -14.21
CA LYS A 199 5.66 -12.97 -15.63
C LYS A 199 4.71 -12.03 -16.37
N ILE A 200 3.67 -11.55 -15.70
CA ILE A 200 2.65 -10.67 -16.28
C ILE A 200 3.14 -9.22 -16.34
N VAL A 201 3.78 -8.72 -15.27
CA VAL A 201 4.12 -7.29 -15.15
C VAL A 201 5.46 -6.93 -15.77
N LEU A 202 6.38 -7.88 -15.93
CA LEU A 202 7.73 -7.61 -16.43
C LEU A 202 7.76 -7.06 -17.87
N PRO A 203 6.91 -7.52 -18.82
CA PRO A 203 6.81 -6.88 -20.13
C PRO A 203 6.39 -5.40 -20.04
N ALA A 204 5.37 -5.10 -19.24
CA ALA A 204 4.89 -3.73 -19.04
C ALA A 204 5.97 -2.85 -18.38
N PHE A 205 6.71 -3.40 -17.42
CA PHE A 205 7.84 -2.72 -16.76
C PHE A 205 8.90 -2.25 -17.77
N PHE A 206 9.32 -3.12 -18.68
CA PHE A 206 10.32 -2.73 -19.70
C PHE A 206 9.76 -1.70 -20.68
N ILE A 207 8.50 -1.83 -21.10
CA ILE A 207 7.85 -0.83 -21.96
C ILE A 207 7.84 0.54 -21.28
N VAL A 208 7.46 0.60 -20.00
CA VAL A 208 7.45 1.86 -19.22
C VAL A 208 8.86 2.45 -19.11
N LEU A 209 9.89 1.64 -18.82
CA LEU A 209 11.27 2.13 -18.76
C LEU A 209 11.75 2.72 -20.09
N ILE A 210 11.42 2.07 -21.20
CA ILE A 210 11.78 2.53 -22.54
C ILE A 210 11.08 3.87 -22.83
N VAL A 211 9.76 3.94 -22.62
CA VAL A 211 8.97 5.16 -22.84
C VAL A 211 9.51 6.31 -21.98
N LEU A 212 9.68 6.10 -20.68
CA LEU A 212 10.21 7.12 -19.78
C LEU A 212 11.63 7.55 -20.14
N GLY A 213 12.45 6.64 -20.67
CA GLY A 213 13.81 6.92 -21.12
C GLY A 213 13.86 7.87 -22.31
N PHE A 214 12.88 7.82 -23.21
CA PHE A 214 12.75 8.76 -24.32
C PHE A 214 12.09 10.08 -23.94
N MET A 215 11.29 10.11 -22.87
CA MET A 215 10.56 11.32 -22.45
C MET A 215 11.39 12.25 -21.53
N ALA A 216 12.56 11.81 -21.09
CA ALA A 216 13.42 12.60 -20.20
C ALA A 216 14.37 13.54 -20.99
N HIS A 217 14.06 14.84 -20.96
CA HIS A 217 14.94 15.90 -21.47
C HIS A 217 15.25 16.93 -20.37
N PRO A 218 15.97 16.56 -19.30
CA PRO A 218 16.31 17.51 -18.24
C PRO A 218 17.28 18.57 -18.77
N GLN A 219 17.08 19.81 -18.34
CA GLN A 219 17.90 20.96 -18.76
C GLN A 219 19.07 21.26 -17.81
N ILE A 220 19.29 20.45 -16.76
CA ILE A 220 20.23 20.76 -15.67
C ILE A 220 21.04 19.51 -15.28
N GLU A 221 22.31 19.71 -14.91
CA GLU A 221 23.17 18.69 -14.29
C GLU A 221 22.69 18.33 -12.88
N LEU A 222 22.58 17.04 -12.58
CA LEU A 222 22.19 16.58 -11.26
C LEU A 222 23.29 16.91 -10.24
N LYS A 223 22.89 17.57 -9.15
CA LYS A 223 23.76 17.75 -7.98
C LYS A 223 24.02 16.38 -7.34
N LYS A 224 25.17 16.20 -6.69
CA LYS A 224 25.36 15.04 -5.79
C LYS A 224 24.47 15.23 -4.57
N TYR A 225 23.56 14.29 -4.32
CA TYR A 225 22.65 14.34 -3.18
C TYR A 225 23.25 13.58 -2.00
N ALA A 226 23.15 14.15 -0.80
CA ALA A 226 23.65 13.49 0.40
C ALA A 226 22.77 12.27 0.72
N PHE A 227 23.39 11.10 0.87
CA PHE A 227 22.70 9.88 1.30
C PHE A 227 23.52 9.16 2.35
N SER A 228 22.85 8.32 3.15
CA SER A 228 23.48 7.47 4.16
C SER A 228 23.09 6.02 3.92
N PHE A 229 24.05 5.19 3.52
CA PHE A 229 23.79 3.80 3.15
C PHE A 229 23.15 2.99 4.29
N TYR A 230 23.57 3.24 5.53
CA TYR A 230 23.03 2.56 6.71
C TYR A 230 21.51 2.79 6.89
N LYS A 231 20.96 3.92 6.42
CA LYS A 231 19.52 4.21 6.51
C LYS A 231 18.68 3.39 5.53
N ILE A 232 19.31 2.74 4.55
CA ILE A 232 18.65 1.97 3.48
C ILE A 232 18.63 0.47 3.83
N LEU A 233 19.53 0.03 4.71
CA LEU A 233 19.68 -1.38 5.11
C LEU A 233 18.37 -2.08 5.53
N PRO A 234 17.44 -1.45 6.29
CA PRO A 234 16.19 -2.11 6.65
C PRO A 234 15.34 -2.53 5.44
N TYR A 235 15.32 -1.75 4.36
CA TYR A 235 14.61 -2.14 3.13
C TYR A 235 15.21 -3.38 2.49
N PHE A 236 16.55 -3.45 2.40
CA PHE A 236 17.23 -4.63 1.87
C PHE A 236 17.00 -5.86 2.76
N ALA A 237 17.05 -5.70 4.09
CA ALA A 237 16.78 -6.80 5.01
C ALA A 237 15.37 -7.35 4.82
N VAL A 238 14.36 -6.48 4.81
CA VAL A 238 12.95 -6.87 4.58
C VAL A 238 12.79 -7.56 3.22
N PHE A 239 13.37 -6.97 2.17
CA PHE A 239 13.28 -7.51 0.81
C PHE A 239 13.94 -8.90 0.69
N ILE A 240 15.15 -9.07 1.24
CA ILE A 240 15.87 -10.35 1.22
C ILE A 240 15.10 -11.42 2.01
N LEU A 241 14.64 -11.10 3.23
CA LEU A 241 13.88 -12.05 4.03
C LEU A 241 12.57 -12.47 3.36
N ALA A 242 11.90 -11.54 2.67
CA ALA A 242 10.73 -11.83 1.84
C ALA A 242 11.06 -12.83 0.72
N LEU A 243 12.16 -12.61 -0.01
CA LEU A 243 12.60 -13.54 -1.08
C LEU A 243 12.97 -14.92 -0.55
N LEU A 244 13.50 -15.00 0.67
CA LEU A 244 13.77 -16.26 1.37
C LEU A 244 12.51 -16.98 1.85
N GLY A 245 11.33 -16.35 1.75
CA GLY A 245 10.05 -16.93 2.14
C GLY A 245 9.83 -16.95 3.65
N VAL A 246 10.49 -16.06 4.40
CA VAL A 246 10.24 -15.89 5.84
C VAL A 246 8.80 -15.38 6.06
N ASN A 247 8.22 -15.68 7.22
CA ASN A 247 6.88 -15.20 7.56
C ASN A 247 6.83 -13.65 7.58
N VAL A 248 5.79 -13.07 6.98
CA VAL A 248 5.62 -11.62 6.82
C VAL A 248 5.64 -10.86 8.16
N ILE A 249 5.06 -11.40 9.22
CA ILE A 249 5.07 -10.78 10.55
C ILE A 249 6.51 -10.67 11.06
N ILE A 250 7.30 -11.75 10.92
CA ILE A 250 8.70 -11.77 11.35
C ILE A 250 9.52 -10.78 10.53
N ILE A 251 9.27 -10.71 9.21
CA ILE A 251 9.92 -9.77 8.30
C ILE A 251 9.69 -8.34 8.77
N LEU A 252 8.44 -7.93 8.95
CA LEU A 252 8.10 -6.55 9.31
C LEU A 252 8.58 -6.19 10.71
N MET A 253 8.45 -7.10 11.68
CA MET A 253 9.01 -6.91 13.03
C MET A 253 10.52 -6.71 12.99
N SER A 254 11.24 -7.57 12.25
CA SER A 254 12.69 -7.43 12.10
C SER A 254 13.09 -6.11 11.42
N GLY A 255 12.31 -5.67 10.42
CA GLY A 255 12.50 -4.39 9.75
C GLY A 255 12.29 -3.20 10.69
N ILE A 256 11.21 -3.20 11.47
CA ILE A 256 10.89 -2.18 12.49
C ILE A 256 12.02 -2.07 13.52
N PHE A 257 12.47 -3.20 14.07
CA PHE A 257 13.54 -3.20 15.07
C PHE A 257 14.87 -2.76 14.48
N LEU A 258 15.23 -3.27 13.30
CA LEU A 258 16.48 -2.87 12.64
C LEU A 258 16.49 -1.37 12.32
N ALA A 259 15.38 -0.85 11.79
CA ALA A 259 15.20 0.57 11.52
C ALA A 259 15.27 1.42 12.80
N GLY A 260 14.63 0.96 13.88
CA GLY A 260 14.70 1.58 15.20
C GLY A 260 16.12 1.62 15.77
N ILE A 261 16.83 0.49 15.77
CA ILE A 261 18.22 0.38 16.25
C ILE A 261 19.13 1.35 15.50
N ILE A 262 18.99 1.42 14.18
CA ILE A 262 19.77 2.34 13.34
C ILE A 262 19.39 3.80 13.65
N GLY A 263 18.09 4.09 13.78
CA GLY A 263 17.59 5.42 14.14
C GLY A 263 18.11 5.92 15.50
N PHE A 264 18.14 5.04 16.51
CA PHE A 264 18.68 5.33 17.83
C PHE A 264 20.20 5.53 17.79
N SER A 265 20.93 4.61 17.14
CA SER A 265 22.39 4.64 17.07
C SER A 265 22.90 5.89 16.34
N ALA A 266 22.19 6.32 15.30
CA ALA A 266 22.49 7.54 14.57
C ALA A 266 21.93 8.81 15.22
N LYS A 267 21.27 8.71 16.39
CA LYS A 267 20.61 9.81 17.12
C LYS A 267 19.60 10.60 16.27
N ILE A 268 18.95 9.93 15.32
CA ILE A 268 17.94 10.53 14.42
C ILE A 268 16.57 10.52 15.10
N ILE A 269 16.27 9.42 15.79
CA ILE A 269 14.99 9.21 16.49
C ILE A 269 15.32 8.92 17.96
N THR A 270 14.53 9.47 18.88
CA THR A 270 14.58 9.14 20.31
C THR A 270 13.62 7.99 20.64
N PHE A 271 13.78 7.35 21.80
CA PHE A 271 12.87 6.27 22.22
C PHE A 271 11.39 6.70 22.24
N LEU A 272 11.10 7.93 22.72
CA LEU A 272 9.74 8.45 22.75
C LEU A 272 9.19 8.65 21.33
N GLN A 273 9.97 9.29 20.45
CA GLN A 273 9.59 9.49 19.06
C GLN A 273 9.37 8.16 18.33
N PHE A 274 10.12 7.11 18.64
CA PHE A 274 9.92 5.79 18.05
C PHE A 274 8.53 5.23 18.38
N GLY A 275 8.06 5.37 19.62
CA GLY A 275 6.69 5.00 20.00
C GLY A 275 5.63 5.83 19.27
N GLU A 276 5.83 7.14 19.15
CA GLU A 276 4.91 8.03 18.42
C GLU A 276 4.83 7.71 16.92
N ILE A 277 5.96 7.37 16.31
CA ILE A 277 6.03 6.99 14.89
C ILE A 277 5.33 5.65 14.66
N ILE A 278 5.49 4.66 15.54
CA ILE A 278 4.74 3.40 15.48
C ILE A 278 3.25 3.67 15.55
N GLN A 279 2.81 4.48 16.52
CA GLN A 279 1.39 4.84 16.67
C GLN A 279 0.85 5.52 15.41
N ARG A 280 1.61 6.44 14.81
CA ARG A 280 1.25 7.09 13.54
C ARG A 280 1.10 6.06 12.42
N GLY A 281 2.02 5.11 12.35
CA GLY A 281 1.95 3.99 11.40
C GLY A 281 0.69 3.16 11.56
N PHE A 282 0.33 2.80 12.79
CA PHE A 282 -0.91 2.09 13.08
C PHE A 282 -2.14 2.89 12.66
N MET A 283 -2.19 4.18 13.02
CA MET A 283 -3.30 5.06 12.66
C MET A 283 -3.45 5.25 11.14
N SER A 284 -2.36 5.19 10.39
CA SER A 284 -2.38 5.31 8.93
C SER A 284 -3.08 4.13 8.23
N MET A 285 -3.21 2.99 8.91
CA MET A 285 -3.78 1.75 8.36
C MET A 285 -5.22 1.50 8.81
N THR A 286 -5.72 2.32 9.74
CA THR A 286 -7.05 2.18 10.35
C THR A 286 -8.19 2.12 9.33
N GLU A 287 -8.15 2.91 8.26
CA GLU A 287 -9.19 2.89 7.23
C GLU A 287 -9.28 1.54 6.51
N VAL A 288 -8.15 1.02 6.04
CA VAL A 288 -8.08 -0.28 5.34
C VAL A 288 -8.42 -1.42 6.29
N MET A 289 -8.03 -1.31 7.56
CA MET A 289 -8.43 -2.27 8.60
C MET A 289 -9.94 -2.29 8.81
N PHE A 290 -10.60 -1.13 8.92
CA PHE A 290 -12.05 -1.06 9.02
C PHE A 290 -12.72 -1.66 7.80
N LEU A 291 -12.29 -1.30 6.59
CA LEU A 291 -12.84 -1.87 5.36
C LEU A 291 -12.70 -3.39 5.33
N THR A 292 -11.52 -3.91 5.66
CA THR A 292 -11.28 -5.35 5.73
C THR A 292 -12.19 -6.04 6.74
N PHE A 293 -12.28 -5.48 7.94
CA PHE A 293 -13.12 -6.00 9.02
C PHE A 293 -14.59 -6.11 8.58
N PHE A 294 -15.15 -5.03 8.02
CA PHE A 294 -16.54 -5.00 7.59
C PHE A 294 -16.79 -5.85 6.35
N ILE A 295 -15.90 -5.83 5.35
CA ILE A 295 -16.05 -6.62 4.12
C ILE A 295 -16.02 -8.12 4.45
N SER A 296 -15.11 -8.58 5.31
CA SER A 296 -15.05 -9.98 5.72
C SER A 296 -16.32 -10.43 6.43
N GLY A 297 -16.84 -9.60 7.35
CA GLY A 297 -18.09 -9.90 8.03
C GLY A 297 -19.30 -9.89 7.09
N LEU A 298 -19.37 -8.93 6.16
CA LEU A 298 -20.43 -8.85 5.15
C LEU A 298 -20.38 -10.02 4.17
N ALA A 299 -19.19 -10.46 3.77
CA ALA A 299 -19.02 -11.64 2.93
C ALA A 299 -19.54 -12.89 3.64
N ALA A 300 -19.24 -13.07 4.93
CA ALA A 300 -19.74 -14.21 5.70
C ALA A 300 -21.27 -14.19 5.87
N ILE A 301 -21.89 -13.01 6.03
CA ILE A 301 -23.36 -12.88 5.94
C ILE A 301 -23.86 -13.36 4.57
N ALA A 302 -23.28 -12.85 3.48
CA ALA A 302 -23.73 -13.16 2.12
C ALA A 302 -23.53 -14.64 1.75
N GLU A 303 -22.58 -15.33 2.38
CA GLU A 303 -22.35 -16.74 2.14
C GLU A 303 -23.31 -17.68 2.87
N ARG A 304 -23.86 -17.23 4.01
CA ARG A 304 -24.61 -18.06 4.96
C ARG A 304 -26.08 -17.65 5.12
N GLY A 305 -26.44 -16.43 4.72
CA GLY A 305 -27.81 -15.93 4.64
C GLY A 305 -28.46 -16.22 3.29
#